data_AF-A0A846DVV3-F1
#
_entry.id   AF-A0A846DVV3-F1
#
_cell.length_a   1.000
_cell.length_b   1.000
_cell.length_c   1.000
_cell.angle_alpha   90.00
_cell.angle_beta   90.00
_cell.angle_gamma   90.00
#
_symmetry.space_group_name_H-M   'P 1'
#
loop_
_entity.id
_entity.type
_entity.pdbx_description
1 polymer ?
#
loop_
_entity_poly.entity_id
_entity_poly.type
_entity_poly.pdbx_seq_one_letter_code
_entity_poly.pdbx_strand_id
1 'polypeptide(L)'
;MFSIYILTYNEEIDIAPCIESALLSDDIIVVDSFSTDRTVEIASNYPVQVVQHKFETHGKQRTWMLKEIPTKYEWVYILEADERMTPELFKECSEATQSQETIGYYVAERVLFMGKWIRRSTQYPRYQMRLFNKGKVWFTDYGHTEREVCEG
;
A
#
# COMPACT_ATOMS: atom_id res chain seq x y z
N MET A 1 -0.50 -15.12 -3.91
CA MET A 1 0.64 -14.18 -3.85
C MET A 1 0.21 -12.90 -4.54
N PHE A 2 0.63 -11.74 -4.06
CA PHE A 2 0.24 -10.43 -4.60
C PHE A 2 1.41 -9.45 -4.51
N SER A 3 1.39 -8.44 -5.37
CA SER A 3 2.42 -7.39 -5.40
C SER A 3 2.09 -6.32 -4.36
N ILE A 4 3.09 -5.66 -3.78
CA ILE A 4 2.87 -4.61 -2.77
C ILE A 4 3.40 -3.29 -3.29
N TYR A 5 2.54 -2.28 -3.37
CA TYR A 5 2.95 -0.89 -3.50
C TYR A 5 3.15 -0.29 -2.11
N ILE A 6 4.25 0.42 -1.91
CA ILE A 6 4.51 1.24 -0.72
C ILE A 6 4.54 2.69 -1.17
N LEU A 7 3.56 3.49 -0.75
CA LEU A 7 3.53 4.94 -1.00
C LEU A 7 4.35 5.67 0.07
N THR A 8 5.17 6.65 -0.33
CA THR A 8 6.03 7.36 0.61
C THR A 8 6.35 8.81 0.23
N TYR A 9 6.64 9.64 1.25
CA TYR A 9 7.19 10.98 1.14
C TYR A 9 7.84 11.41 2.48
N ASN A 10 9.17 11.55 2.50
CA ASN A 10 9.98 11.90 3.66
C ASN A 10 9.72 11.00 4.89
N GLU A 11 9.90 9.69 4.71
CA GLU A 11 9.68 8.65 5.71
C GLU A 11 10.98 7.92 6.07
N GLU A 12 12.10 8.64 6.22
CA GLU A 12 13.40 8.01 6.51
C GLU A 12 13.43 7.20 7.82
N ILE A 13 12.49 7.47 8.74
CA ILE A 13 12.34 6.74 10.01
C ILE A 13 11.59 5.42 9.79
N ASP A 14 10.56 5.42 8.95
CA ASP A 14 9.57 4.35 8.87
C ASP A 14 9.70 3.46 7.62
N ILE A 15 10.37 3.93 6.57
CA ILE A 15 10.45 3.22 5.29
C ILE A 15 11.15 1.85 5.41
N ALA A 16 12.26 1.77 6.16
CA ALA A 16 12.99 0.53 6.38
C ALA A 16 12.11 -0.54 7.06
N PRO A 17 11.55 -0.29 8.26
CA PRO A 17 10.69 -1.27 8.92
C PRO A 17 9.38 -1.55 8.16
N CYS A 18 8.87 -0.61 7.36
CA CYS A 18 7.76 -0.88 6.44
C CYS A 18 8.13 -1.93 5.38
N ILE A 19 9.23 -1.70 4.65
CA ILE A 19 9.73 -2.65 3.63
C ILE A 19 9.99 -4.01 4.27
N GLU A 20 10.66 -4.05 5.41
CA GLU A 20 10.95 -5.30 6.13
C GLU A 20 9.69 -6.10 6.47
N SER A 21 8.62 -5.42 6.87
CA SER A 21 7.32 -6.06 7.13
C SER A 21 6.65 -6.59 5.86
N ALA A 22 6.94 -5.98 4.71
CA ALA A 22 6.38 -6.33 3.40
C ALA A 22 7.17 -7.42 2.64
N LEU A 23 8.41 -7.75 3.06
CA LEU A 23 9.29 -8.80 2.46
C LEU A 23 8.73 -10.23 2.51
N LEU A 24 7.46 -10.38 2.89
CA LEU A 24 6.66 -11.58 2.71
C LEU A 24 6.24 -11.77 1.23
N SER A 25 6.13 -10.67 0.46
CA SER A 25 5.98 -10.70 -1.00
C SER A 25 7.33 -10.64 -1.69
N ASP A 26 7.41 -11.28 -2.86
CA ASP A 26 8.57 -11.23 -3.74
C ASP A 26 8.44 -10.17 -4.85
N ASP A 27 7.42 -9.31 -4.78
CA ASP A 27 7.25 -8.16 -5.67
C ASP A 27 6.78 -6.93 -4.87
N ILE A 28 7.73 -6.05 -4.58
CA ILE A 28 7.52 -4.84 -3.78
C ILE A 28 8.02 -3.63 -4.56
N ILE A 29 7.16 -2.63 -4.67
CA ILE A 29 7.40 -1.38 -5.38
C ILE A 29 7.23 -0.22 -4.40
N VAL A 30 8.31 0.51 -4.12
CA VAL A 30 8.28 1.78 -3.40
C VAL A 30 8.01 2.91 -4.39
N VAL A 31 6.91 3.62 -4.20
CA VAL A 31 6.49 4.76 -5.00
C VAL A 31 6.72 6.03 -4.19
N ASP A 32 7.85 6.67 -4.45
CA ASP A 32 8.31 7.86 -3.74
C ASP A 32 7.82 9.15 -4.41
N SER A 33 7.35 10.08 -3.58
CA SER A 33 6.82 11.38 -4.02
C SER A 33 7.89 12.47 -4.12
N PHE A 34 9.11 12.12 -4.51
CA PHE A 34 10.31 12.97 -4.48
C PHE A 34 10.68 13.41 -3.06
N SER A 35 10.92 12.43 -2.18
CA SER A 35 11.49 12.69 -0.86
C SER A 35 12.82 13.45 -0.98
N THR A 36 13.04 14.35 -0.03
CA THR A 36 14.26 15.17 0.10
C THR A 36 15.17 14.72 1.24
N ASP A 37 14.69 13.79 2.07
CA ASP A 37 15.43 13.14 3.14
C ASP A 37 16.09 11.84 2.63
N ARG A 38 16.48 10.94 3.55
CA ARG A 38 17.16 9.68 3.20
C ARG A 38 16.21 8.55 2.79
N THR A 39 14.91 8.80 2.62
CA THR A 39 13.91 7.75 2.32
C THR A 39 14.31 6.88 1.12
N VAL A 40 14.65 7.51 -0.01
CA VAL A 40 15.03 6.81 -1.25
C VAL A 40 16.36 6.07 -1.10
N GLU A 41 17.34 6.69 -0.43
CA GLU A 41 18.63 6.06 -0.12
C GLU A 41 18.41 4.77 0.68
N ILE A 42 17.60 4.83 1.73
CA ILE A 42 17.29 3.69 2.60
C ILE A 42 16.56 2.61 1.81
N ALA A 43 15.48 2.95 1.10
CA ALA A 43 14.70 2.00 0.31
C ALA A 43 15.54 1.27 -0.74
N SER A 44 16.51 1.96 -1.36
CA SER A 44 17.40 1.40 -2.39
C SER A 44 18.36 0.32 -1.86
N ASN A 45 18.52 0.19 -0.54
CA ASN A 45 19.33 -0.89 0.06
C ASN A 45 18.57 -2.22 0.17
N TYR A 46 17.27 -2.24 -0.12
CA TYR A 46 16.43 -3.43 -0.09
C TYR A 46 16.23 -4.01 -1.51
N PRO A 47 15.88 -5.31 -1.63
CA PRO A 47 15.58 -5.93 -2.92
C PRO A 47 14.18 -5.54 -3.42
N VAL A 48 13.93 -4.25 -3.59
CA VAL A 48 12.64 -3.68 -4.02
C VAL A 48 12.83 -2.77 -5.23
N GLN A 49 11.75 -2.55 -5.99
CA GLN A 49 11.76 -1.55 -7.06
C GLN A 49 11.45 -0.19 -6.46
N VAL A 50 12.35 0.79 -6.61
CA VAL A 50 12.08 2.18 -6.21
C VAL A 50 11.75 3.00 -7.46
N VAL A 51 10.58 3.65 -7.45
CA VAL A 51 10.09 4.52 -8.52
C VAL A 51 9.72 5.87 -7.93
N GLN A 52 10.20 6.95 -8.55
CA GLN A 52 9.83 8.31 -8.14
C GLN A 52 8.79 8.89 -9.10
N HIS A 53 7.74 9.48 -8.54
CA HIS A 53 6.73 10.21 -9.30
C HIS A 53 6.21 11.39 -8.49
N LYS A 54 6.12 12.56 -9.13
CA LYS A 54 5.76 13.79 -8.45
C LYS A 54 4.30 13.70 -8.00
N PHE A 55 4.08 13.87 -6.71
CA PHE A 55 2.74 13.87 -6.16
C PHE A 55 1.95 15.07 -6.69
N GLU A 56 0.76 14.77 -7.23
CA GLU A 56 -0.24 15.77 -7.59
C GLU A 56 -1.40 15.74 -6.59
N THR A 57 -2.04 14.57 -6.47
CA THR A 57 -3.14 14.28 -5.55
C THR A 57 -3.16 12.79 -5.23
N HIS A 58 -3.88 12.41 -4.17
CA HIS A 58 -4.01 11.03 -3.73
C HIS A 58 -4.60 10.09 -4.80
N GLY A 59 -5.67 10.52 -5.48
CA GLY A 59 -6.32 9.70 -6.51
C GLY A 59 -5.46 9.58 -7.77
N LYS A 60 -4.80 10.67 -8.18
CA LYS A 60 -3.88 10.67 -9.33
C LYS A 60 -2.66 9.80 -9.08
N GLN A 61 -2.02 9.90 -7.90
CA GLN A 61 -0.83 9.10 -7.58
C GLN A 61 -1.15 7.60 -7.62
N ARG A 62 -2.26 7.19 -6.96
CA ARG A 62 -2.68 5.78 -6.92
C ARG A 62 -3.10 5.26 -8.30
N THR A 63 -3.83 6.06 -9.09
CA THR A 63 -4.19 5.66 -10.45
C THR A 63 -2.97 5.59 -11.38
N TRP A 64 -2.04 6.54 -11.25
CA TRP A 64 -0.81 6.55 -12.04
C TRP A 64 0.05 5.32 -11.76
N MET A 65 0.30 4.98 -10.48
CA MET A 65 1.12 3.80 -10.15
C MET A 65 0.50 2.50 -10.66
N LEU A 66 -0.83 2.38 -10.61
CA LEU A 66 -1.54 1.19 -11.11
C LEU A 66 -1.48 1.08 -12.64
N LYS A 67 -1.39 2.19 -13.37
CA LYS A 67 -1.34 2.19 -14.85
C LYS A 67 0.07 2.02 -15.38
N GLU A 68 1.03 2.72 -14.80
CA GLU A 68 2.35 2.91 -15.40
C GLU A 68 3.39 1.92 -14.87
N ILE A 69 3.24 1.44 -13.63
CA ILE A 69 4.23 0.55 -13.03
C ILE A 69 3.79 -0.91 -13.20
N PRO A 70 4.55 -1.76 -13.91
CA PRO A 70 4.23 -3.17 -14.04
C PRO A 70 4.33 -3.89 -12.68
N THR A 71 3.54 -4.95 -12.53
CA THR A 71 3.55 -5.80 -11.33
C THR A 71 3.65 -7.26 -11.77
N LYS A 72 4.30 -8.09 -10.95
CA LYS A 72 4.43 -9.53 -11.17
C LYS A 72 3.08 -10.25 -11.06
N TYR A 73 2.19 -9.74 -10.21
CA TYR A 73 0.86 -10.31 -9.98
C TYR A 73 -0.27 -9.36 -10.39
N GLU A 74 -1.43 -9.95 -10.68
CA GLU A 74 -2.67 -9.22 -10.97
C GLU A 74 -3.27 -8.56 -9.72
N TRP A 75 -3.14 -9.23 -8.58
CA TRP A 75 -3.55 -8.70 -7.29
C TRP A 75 -2.45 -7.84 -6.69
N VAL A 76 -2.85 -6.69 -6.16
CA VAL A 76 -1.96 -5.71 -5.54
C VAL A 76 -2.47 -5.31 -4.17
N TYR A 77 -1.55 -4.97 -3.28
CA TYR A 77 -1.81 -4.37 -1.98
C TYR A 77 -1.19 -2.97 -1.92
N ILE A 78 -1.93 -1.95 -1.46
CA ILE A 78 -1.40 -0.61 -1.19
C ILE A 78 -1.09 -0.48 0.30
N LEU A 79 0.19 -0.35 0.66
CA LEU A 79 0.67 -0.10 2.01
C LEU A 79 1.21 1.34 2.09
N GLU A 80 0.95 2.06 3.19
CA GLU A 80 1.62 3.35 3.44
C GLU A 80 2.96 3.11 4.17
N ALA A 81 3.94 3.99 3.97
CA ALA A 81 5.28 3.83 4.55
C ALA A 81 5.33 3.89 6.10
N ASP A 82 4.32 4.47 6.75
CA ASP A 82 4.16 4.48 8.21
C ASP A 82 3.40 3.25 8.75
N GLU A 83 2.92 2.37 7.87
CA GLU A 83 2.20 1.14 8.23
C GLU A 83 3.13 -0.10 8.28
N ARG A 84 2.66 -1.20 8.89
CA ARG A 84 3.36 -2.49 8.91
C ARG A 84 2.41 -3.61 8.50
N MET A 85 2.81 -4.40 7.49
CA MET A 85 2.11 -5.62 7.11
C MET A 85 2.40 -6.70 8.16
N THR A 86 1.37 -7.25 8.81
CA THR A 86 1.57 -8.37 9.73
C THR A 86 1.57 -9.70 8.97
N PRO A 87 2.30 -10.73 9.45
CA PRO A 87 2.29 -12.05 8.82
C PRO A 87 0.88 -12.66 8.72
N GLU A 88 0.01 -12.40 9.70
CA GLU A 88 -1.38 -12.88 9.69
C GLU A 88 -2.20 -12.20 8.60
N LEU A 89 -2.07 -10.88 8.45
CA LEU A 89 -2.75 -10.13 7.38
C LEU A 89 -2.25 -10.60 6.01
N PHE A 90 -0.94 -10.75 5.85
CA PHE A 90 -0.37 -11.23 4.59
C PHE A 90 -0.90 -12.62 4.20
N LYS A 91 -1.01 -13.53 5.18
CA LYS A 91 -1.57 -14.86 4.99
C LYS A 91 -3.04 -14.78 4.58
N GLU A 92 -3.85 -14.00 5.28
CA GLU A 92 -5.27 -13.80 4.98
C GLU A 92 -5.48 -13.22 3.57
N CYS A 93 -4.70 -12.19 3.21
CA CYS A 93 -4.71 -11.62 1.87
C CYS A 93 -4.28 -12.65 0.81
N SER A 94 -3.25 -13.44 1.08
CA SER A 94 -2.76 -14.46 0.15
C SER A 94 -3.81 -15.55 -0.12
N GLU A 95 -4.58 -15.95 0.89
CA GLU A 95 -5.70 -16.87 0.76
C GLU A 95 -6.87 -16.21 0.00
N ALA A 96 -7.19 -14.95 0.32
CA ALA A 96 -8.27 -14.20 -0.34
C ALA A 96 -8.05 -14.03 -1.85
N THR A 97 -6.80 -13.82 -2.30
CA THR A 97 -6.46 -13.70 -3.73
C THR A 97 -6.70 -14.97 -4.55
N GLN A 98 -6.96 -16.11 -3.91
CA GLN A 98 -7.28 -17.37 -4.62
C GLN A 98 -8.74 -17.43 -5.07
N SER A 99 -9.63 -16.61 -4.48
CA SER A 99 -11.00 -16.47 -4.93
C SER A 99 -11.09 -15.54 -6.14
N GLN A 100 -11.95 -15.88 -7.10
CA GLN A 100 -12.26 -15.04 -8.28
C GLN A 100 -13.63 -14.37 -8.19
N GLU A 101 -14.33 -14.51 -7.06
CA GLU A 101 -15.70 -14.00 -6.90
C GLU A 101 -15.76 -12.50 -6.62
N THR A 102 -14.66 -11.91 -6.17
CA THR A 102 -14.55 -10.49 -5.82
C THR A 102 -13.38 -9.84 -6.56
N ILE A 103 -13.44 -8.51 -6.66
CA ILE A 103 -12.42 -7.70 -7.32
C ILE A 103 -11.50 -6.97 -6.32
N GLY A 104 -11.86 -6.96 -5.04
CA GLY A 104 -11.14 -6.26 -3.99
C GLY A 104 -11.69 -6.52 -2.59
N TYR A 105 -10.87 -6.18 -1.60
CA TYR A 105 -11.12 -6.36 -0.19
C TYR A 105 -10.75 -5.08 0.57
N TYR A 106 -11.61 -4.74 1.53
CA TYR A 106 -11.31 -3.69 2.48
C TYR A 106 -10.55 -4.26 3.68
N VAL A 107 -9.52 -3.54 4.12
CA VAL A 107 -8.70 -3.88 5.29
C VAL A 107 -8.77 -2.73 6.29
N ALA A 108 -8.86 -3.08 7.57
CA ALA A 108 -8.85 -2.11 8.66
C ALA A 108 -7.46 -1.98 9.28
N GLU A 109 -6.94 -0.76 9.32
CA GLU A 109 -5.67 -0.44 9.97
C GLU A 109 -5.79 -0.50 11.50
N ARG A 110 -4.70 -0.86 12.18
CA ARG A 110 -4.62 -0.78 13.65
C ARG A 110 -3.72 0.38 14.02
N VAL A 111 -4.26 1.38 14.71
CA VAL A 111 -3.48 2.52 15.19
C VAL A 111 -2.74 2.15 16.48
N LEU A 112 -1.41 2.29 16.46
CA LEU A 112 -0.55 2.10 17.62
C LEU A 112 -0.19 3.46 18.22
N PHE A 113 -0.44 3.62 19.53
CA PHE A 113 -0.02 4.79 20.29
C PHE A 113 0.93 4.35 21.39
N MET A 114 2.16 4.90 21.39
CA MET A 114 3.23 4.53 22.32
C MET A 114 3.46 3.01 22.37
N GLY A 115 3.48 2.37 21.20
CA GLY A 115 3.66 0.92 21.06
C GLY A 115 2.46 0.06 21.48
N LYS A 116 1.31 0.65 21.77
CA LYS A 116 0.09 -0.06 22.16
C LYS A 116 -1.05 0.21 21.20
N TRP A 117 -1.68 -0.86 20.73
CA TRP A 117 -2.87 -0.73 19.89
C TRP A 117 -4.05 -0.11 20.67
N ILE A 118 -4.61 0.98 20.13
CA ILE A 118 -5.84 1.58 20.64
C ILE A 118 -7.05 0.82 20.06
N ARG A 119 -7.54 -0.18 20.82
CA ARG A 119 -8.64 -1.05 20.37
C ARG A 119 -9.98 -0.37 20.21
N ARG A 120 -10.22 0.69 20.99
CA ARG A 120 -11.51 1.40 21.10
C ARG A 120 -11.31 2.88 20.80
N SER A 121 -10.89 3.17 19.58
CA SER A 121 -10.86 4.54 19.05
C SER A 121 -12.05 4.77 18.13
N THR A 122 -12.41 6.04 17.92
CA THR A 122 -13.38 6.43 16.88
C THR A 122 -12.91 6.09 15.46
N GLN A 123 -11.62 5.77 15.30
CA GLN A 123 -11.01 5.42 14.02
C GLN A 123 -10.94 3.91 13.77
N TYR A 124 -11.35 3.04 14.71
CA TYR A 124 -11.31 1.59 14.51
C TYR A 124 -12.70 0.94 14.62
N PRO A 125 -13.13 0.12 13.64
CA PRO A 125 -12.45 -0.16 12.37
C PRO A 125 -12.68 0.95 11.34
N ARG A 126 -11.61 1.43 10.70
CA ARG A 126 -11.67 2.24 9.48
C ARG A 126 -11.21 1.39 8.31
N TYR A 127 -12.13 1.08 7.42
CA TYR A 127 -11.90 0.22 6.27
C TYR A 127 -11.45 1.04 5.05
N GLN A 128 -10.38 0.59 4.41
CA GLN A 128 -9.89 1.12 3.13
C GLN A 128 -9.69 -0.05 2.16
N MET A 129 -9.98 0.14 0.87
CA MET A 129 -9.70 -0.89 -0.13
C MET A 129 -8.18 -0.98 -0.32
N ARG A 130 -7.58 -2.00 0.28
CA ARG A 130 -6.12 -2.16 0.32
C ARG A 130 -5.66 -3.26 -0.62
N LEU A 131 -6.42 -4.35 -0.75
CA LEU A 131 -6.10 -5.51 -1.60
C LEU A 131 -7.11 -5.60 -2.76
N PHE A 132 -6.66 -5.59 -4.01
CA PHE A 132 -7.56 -5.62 -5.15
C PHE A 132 -6.89 -6.09 -6.44
N ASN A 133 -7.70 -6.46 -7.43
CA ASN A 133 -7.24 -6.75 -8.78
C ASN A 133 -6.92 -5.42 -9.49
N LYS A 134 -5.64 -5.23 -9.81
CA LYS A 134 -5.09 -4.01 -10.42
C LYS A 134 -5.79 -3.59 -11.70
N GLY A 135 -6.26 -4.55 -12.50
CA GLY A 135 -6.93 -4.29 -13.78
C GLY A 135 -8.38 -3.84 -13.66
N LYS A 136 -8.97 -3.86 -12.45
CA LYS A 136 -10.40 -3.59 -12.23
C LYS A 136 -10.68 -2.43 -11.29
N VAL A 137 -9.65 -1.80 -10.75
CA VAL A 137 -9.78 -0.73 -9.75
C VAL A 137 -8.87 0.44 -10.10
N TRP A 138 -9.40 1.66 -9.97
CA TRP A 138 -8.64 2.90 -10.01
C TRP A 138 -9.17 3.87 -8.95
N PHE A 139 -8.53 5.03 -8.80
CA PHE A 139 -8.85 6.00 -7.77
C PHE A 139 -9.15 7.38 -8.35
N THR A 140 -10.17 8.04 -7.80
CA THR A 140 -10.49 9.44 -8.11
C THR A 140 -10.35 10.30 -6.86
N ASP A 141 -10.07 11.58 -7.04
CA ASP A 141 -10.01 12.52 -5.92
C ASP A 141 -11.42 12.72 -5.34
N TYR A 142 -11.53 12.62 -4.01
CA TYR A 142 -12.79 12.76 -3.27
C TYR A 142 -12.55 13.49 -1.95
N GLY A 143 -13.00 14.75 -1.89
CA GLY A 143 -12.74 15.60 -0.72
C GLY A 143 -11.25 15.88 -0.55
N HIS A 144 -10.72 15.60 0.64
CA HIS A 144 -9.29 15.73 0.94
C HIS A 144 -8.47 14.46 0.60
N THR A 145 -9.13 13.39 0.17
CA THR A 145 -8.51 12.08 -0.08
C THR A 145 -8.93 11.56 -1.45
N GLU A 146 -8.86 10.25 -1.65
CA GLU A 146 -9.32 9.52 -2.80
C GLU A 146 -10.52 8.62 -2.49
N ARG A 147 -11.14 8.10 -3.55
CA ARG A 147 -12.10 7.01 -3.49
C ARG A 147 -11.84 6.03 -4.63
N GLU A 148 -12.01 4.75 -4.35
CA GLU A 148 -11.95 3.68 -5.34
C GLU A 148 -13.12 3.77 -6.33
N VAL A 149 -12.81 3.48 -7.59
CA VAL A 149 -13.77 3.27 -8.66
C VAL A 149 -13.49 1.88 -9.23
N CYS A 150 -14.54 1.08 -9.33
CA CYS A 150 -14.46 -0.34 -9.63
C CYS A 150 -15.17 -0.67 -10.93
N GLU A 151 -14.54 -1.51 -11.77
CA GLU A 151 -15.15 -2.13 -12.93
C GLU A 151 -15.44 -3.61 -12.64
N GLY A 152 -16.69 -3.91 -12.30
CA GLY A 152 -17.17 -5.24 -11.88
C GLY A 152 -18.22 -5.14 -10.80
#